data_AF-Q99855-F1
#
_entry.id   AF-Q99855-F1
#
_cell.length_a   1.000
_cell.length_b   1.000
_cell.length_c   1.000
_cell.angle_alpha   90.00
_cell.angle_beta   90.00
_cell.angle_gamma   90.00
#
_symmetry.space_group_name_H-M   'P 1'
#
loop_
_entity.id
_entity.type
_entity.pdbx_description
1 polymer ?
#
loop_
_entity_poly.entity_id
_entity_poly.type
_entity_poly.pdbx_seq_one_letter_code
_entity_poly.pdbx_strand_id
1 'polypeptide(L)'
;HAASRSQADDMRVEGAFPVTMLPGDGVGPELMHAVKEVFKAASVPVEFQEHHLSEVQNMASEEKLEQVLSSMKENKVAIIGKIHTPMEYKGELASYDMRLRRKLDLFANVIHVKSLPGVQDSTQQSRSRDHSR
;
A
#
# COMPACT_ATOMS: atom_id res chain seq x y z
N HIS A 1 -24.77 32.53 -2.51
CA HIS A 1 -23.45 32.09 -2.00
C HIS A 1 -23.19 30.67 -2.47
N ALA A 2 -22.66 30.51 -3.69
CA ALA A 2 -22.22 29.22 -4.22
C ALA A 2 -20.72 29.13 -3.94
N ALA A 3 -20.33 28.31 -2.97
CA ALA A 3 -18.94 28.09 -2.63
C ALA A 3 -18.27 27.26 -3.73
N SER A 4 -17.23 27.86 -4.30
CA SER A 4 -16.13 27.26 -5.04
C SER A 4 -15.91 25.77 -4.77
N ARG A 5 -16.41 24.90 -5.66
CA ARG A 5 -15.78 23.60 -5.88
C ARG A 5 -14.49 23.86 -6.65
N SER A 6 -13.38 23.54 -6.00
CA SER A 6 -12.02 23.67 -6.51
C SER A 6 -11.90 22.97 -7.88
N GLN A 7 -11.30 23.65 -8.85
CA GLN A 7 -10.98 23.19 -10.22
C GLN A 7 -10.05 21.95 -10.30
N ALA A 8 -9.86 21.21 -9.21
CA ALA A 8 -9.03 20.00 -9.17
C ALA A 8 -9.83 18.71 -9.47
N ASP A 9 -11.15 18.78 -9.58
CA ASP A 9 -12.04 17.62 -9.78
C ASP A 9 -12.20 17.23 -11.27
N ASP A 10 -11.60 18.01 -12.20
CA ASP A 10 -11.92 18.00 -13.64
C ASP A 10 -10.82 17.42 -14.56
N MET A 11 -9.88 16.62 -14.01
CA MET A 11 -8.88 15.88 -14.81
C MET A 11 -8.97 14.36 -14.65
N ARG A 12 -10.04 13.84 -14.05
CA ARG A 12 -10.26 12.39 -14.05
C ARG A 12 -10.47 11.94 -15.50
N VAL A 13 -9.54 11.16 -16.02
CA VAL A 13 -9.74 10.45 -17.29
C VAL A 13 -11.03 9.64 -17.13
N GLU A 14 -12.03 9.86 -18.00
CA GLU A 14 -13.30 9.13 -17.91
C GLU A 14 -13.02 7.62 -17.84
N GLY A 15 -13.39 6.99 -16.73
CA GLY A 15 -13.16 5.57 -16.49
C GLY A 15 -11.89 5.20 -15.71
N ALA A 16 -11.06 6.16 -15.30
CA ALA A 16 -9.92 5.90 -14.41
C ALA A 16 -10.36 5.69 -12.96
N PHE A 17 -9.84 4.65 -12.33
CA PHE A 17 -10.09 4.32 -10.93
C PHE A 17 -8.98 4.92 -10.06
N PRO A 18 -9.30 5.87 -9.16
CA PRO A 18 -8.31 6.43 -8.26
C PRO A 18 -7.93 5.39 -7.19
N VAL A 19 -6.64 5.22 -6.97
CA VAL A 19 -6.07 4.32 -5.96
C VAL A 19 -5.08 5.10 -5.10
N THR A 20 -5.27 5.08 -3.78
CA THR A 20 -4.32 5.70 -2.86
C THR A 20 -3.03 4.87 -2.84
N MET A 21 -1.89 5.48 -3.11
CA MET A 21 -0.58 4.80 -3.10
C MET A 21 0.30 5.39 -2.00
N LEU A 22 0.80 4.53 -1.12
CA LEU A 22 1.79 4.89 -0.11
C LEU A 22 3.09 4.16 -0.43
N PRO A 23 4.12 4.85 -0.94
CA PRO A 23 5.41 4.25 -1.23
C PRO A 23 6.07 3.58 -0.01
N GLY A 24 5.91 4.17 1.17
CA GLY A 24 6.59 3.74 2.39
C GLY A 24 8.09 4.09 2.36
N ASP A 25 8.87 3.36 3.16
CA ASP A 25 10.29 3.56 3.38
C ASP A 25 11.15 2.44 2.75
N GLY A 26 12.47 2.63 2.76
CA GLY A 26 13.41 1.65 2.22
C GLY A 26 13.28 1.51 0.70
N VAL A 27 13.10 0.27 0.22
CA VAL A 27 12.91 -0.05 -1.21
C VAL A 27 11.50 0.21 -1.74
N GLY A 28 10.60 0.72 -0.88
CA GLY A 28 9.20 0.94 -1.19
C GLY A 28 8.96 1.85 -2.42
N PRO A 29 9.59 3.03 -2.51
CA PRO A 29 9.47 3.92 -3.66
C PRO A 29 9.86 3.28 -4.99
N GLU A 30 10.93 2.50 -5.02
CA GLU A 30 11.40 1.79 -6.22
C GLU A 30 10.40 0.72 -6.66
N LEU A 31 9.84 -0.05 -5.72
CA LEU A 31 8.79 -1.03 -6.03
C LEU A 31 7.52 -0.35 -6.53
N MET A 32 7.08 0.75 -5.90
CA MET A 32 5.88 1.46 -6.36
C MET A 32 6.07 2.09 -7.74
N HIS A 33 7.28 2.55 -8.05
CA HIS A 33 7.61 2.98 -9.41
C HIS A 33 7.45 1.83 -10.42
N ALA A 34 7.98 0.64 -10.10
CA ALA A 34 7.80 -0.54 -10.96
C ALA A 34 6.32 -0.91 -11.16
N VAL A 35 5.50 -0.82 -10.11
CA VAL A 35 4.04 -1.04 -10.19
C VAL A 35 3.40 -0.05 -11.16
N LYS A 36 3.71 1.25 -11.04
CA LYS A 36 3.20 2.29 -11.95
C LYS A 36 3.57 2.00 -13.41
N GLU A 37 4.82 1.64 -13.67
CA GLU A 37 5.29 1.33 -15.02
C GLU A 37 4.58 0.11 -15.63
N VAL A 38 4.37 -0.95 -14.83
CA VAL A 38 3.62 -2.14 -15.29
C VAL A 38 2.16 -1.80 -15.59
N PHE A 39 1.49 -1.03 -14.72
CA PHE A 39 0.09 -0.64 -14.92
C PHE A 39 -0.07 0.25 -16.15
N LYS A 40 0.87 1.18 -16.37
CA LYS A 40 0.93 2.02 -17.56
C LYS A 40 1.15 1.20 -18.83
N ALA A 41 2.12 0.27 -18.82
CA ALA A 41 2.39 -0.61 -19.95
C ALA A 41 1.21 -1.53 -20.28
N ALA A 42 0.47 -1.97 -19.26
CA ALA A 42 -0.75 -2.77 -19.42
C ALA A 42 -2.00 -1.93 -19.76
N SER A 43 -1.88 -0.60 -19.88
CA SER A 43 -2.99 0.33 -20.15
C SER A 43 -4.18 0.13 -19.19
N VAL A 44 -3.88 -0.14 -17.92
CA VAL A 44 -4.89 -0.29 -16.87
C VAL A 44 -5.42 1.11 -16.52
N PRO A 45 -6.75 1.32 -16.47
CA PRO A 45 -7.34 2.63 -16.17
C PRO A 45 -7.28 2.90 -14.66
N VAL A 46 -6.08 3.02 -14.09
CA VAL A 46 -5.85 3.31 -12.67
C VAL A 46 -5.01 4.56 -12.54
N GLU A 47 -5.45 5.46 -11.67
CA GLU A 47 -4.74 6.69 -11.32
C GLU A 47 -4.22 6.56 -9.88
N PHE A 48 -2.90 6.60 -9.72
CA PHE A 48 -2.30 6.48 -8.39
C PHE A 48 -2.14 7.85 -7.73
N GLN A 49 -2.82 8.04 -6.61
CA GLN A 49 -2.67 9.22 -5.74
C GLN A 49 -1.61 8.94 -4.69
N GLU A 50 -0.39 9.45 -4.91
CA GLU A 50 0.76 9.16 -4.06
C GLU A 50 0.78 10.03 -2.79
N HIS A 51 0.86 9.37 -1.63
CA HIS A 51 1.02 10.01 -0.33
C HIS A 51 2.28 9.50 0.37
N HIS A 52 3.16 10.43 0.77
CA HIS A 52 4.38 10.09 1.47
C HIS A 52 4.15 10.12 2.98
N LEU A 53 4.25 8.93 3.59
CA LEU A 53 4.13 8.72 5.02
C LEU A 53 5.37 7.97 5.51
N SER A 54 6.20 8.65 6.30
CA SER A 54 7.41 8.10 6.92
C SER A 54 7.48 8.56 8.37
N GLU A 55 7.68 7.64 9.30
CA GLU A 55 7.81 7.96 10.74
C GLU A 55 9.15 8.58 11.08
N VAL A 56 10.21 8.26 10.32
CA VAL A 56 11.55 8.80 10.54
C VAL A 56 11.62 10.28 10.19
N GLN A 57 10.89 10.71 9.16
CA GLN A 57 10.87 12.11 8.70
C GLN A 57 9.73 12.92 9.33
N ASN A 58 8.67 12.27 9.82
CA ASN A 58 7.46 12.93 10.29
C ASN A 58 7.10 12.46 11.69
N MET A 59 7.90 12.85 12.69
CA MET A 59 7.58 12.74 14.11
C MET A 59 6.17 13.32 14.38
N ALA A 60 5.14 12.48 14.25
CA ALA A 60 3.75 12.76 14.60
C ALA A 60 3.02 13.90 13.87
N SER A 61 3.11 14.00 12.53
CA SER A 61 2.10 14.78 11.80
C SER A 61 0.80 13.97 11.70
N GLU A 62 -0.06 14.09 12.72
CA GLU A 62 -1.41 13.50 12.72
C GLU A 62 -2.25 13.98 11.52
N GLU A 63 -1.97 15.20 11.04
CA GLU A 63 -2.54 15.78 9.82
C GLU A 63 -2.25 14.94 8.57
N LYS A 64 -1.01 14.46 8.37
CA LYS A 64 -0.66 13.60 7.22
C LYS A 64 -1.40 12.27 7.28
N LEU A 65 -1.56 11.72 8.49
CA LEU A 65 -2.34 10.49 8.68
C LEU A 65 -3.81 10.70 8.33
N GLU A 66 -4.41 11.81 8.76
CA GLU A 66 -5.80 12.15 8.41
C GLU A 66 -5.98 12.39 6.91
N GLN A 67 -5.03 13.05 6.23
CA GLN A 67 -5.05 13.20 4.78
C GLN A 67 -5.05 11.85 4.06
N VAL A 68 -4.17 10.94 4.47
CA VAL A 68 -4.11 9.58 3.92
C VAL A 68 -5.41 8.83 4.18
N LEU A 69 -5.94 8.89 5.39
CA LEU A 69 -7.21 8.24 5.74
C LEU A 69 -8.38 8.79 4.94
N SER A 70 -8.42 10.10 4.70
CA SER A 70 -9.42 10.72 3.85
C SER A 70 -9.33 10.18 2.42
N SER A 71 -8.12 10.14 1.84
CA SER A 71 -7.88 9.58 0.52
C SER A 71 -8.30 8.10 0.43
N MET A 72 -7.92 7.28 1.41
CA MET A 72 -8.32 5.86 1.47
C MET A 72 -9.83 5.69 1.62
N LYS A 73 -10.50 6.57 2.37
CA LYS A 73 -11.96 6.56 2.54
C LYS A 73 -12.69 7.01 1.28
N GLU A 74 -12.11 7.89 0.48
CA GLU A 74 -12.68 8.35 -0.81
C GLU A 74 -12.47 7.28 -1.89
N ASN A 75 -11.22 6.83 -2.06
CA ASN A 75 -10.83 5.91 -3.13
C ASN A 75 -11.22 4.45 -2.86
N LYS A 76 -11.45 4.07 -1.59
CA LYS A 76 -11.77 2.72 -1.10
C LYS A 76 -10.69 1.65 -1.33
N VAL A 77 -9.72 1.91 -2.19
CA VAL A 77 -8.63 1.01 -2.55
C VAL A 77 -7.30 1.72 -2.32
N ALA A 78 -6.36 1.03 -1.68
CA ALA A 78 -5.03 1.54 -1.42
C ALA A 78 -3.96 0.47 -1.61
N ILE A 79 -2.78 0.89 -2.07
CA ILE A 79 -1.55 0.09 -2.11
C ILE A 79 -0.56 0.74 -1.16
N ILE A 80 -0.05 -0.02 -0.20
CA ILE A 80 0.81 0.48 0.87
C ILE A 80 2.12 -0.32 0.84
N GLY A 81 3.24 0.38 0.72
CA GLY A 81 4.58 -0.14 0.88
C GLY A 81 4.94 -0.28 2.36
N LYS A 82 6.16 -0.72 2.65
CA LYS A 82 6.56 -0.93 4.04
C LYS A 82 6.84 0.41 4.72
N ILE A 83 6.05 0.76 5.74
CA ILE A 83 6.34 1.91 6.60
C ILE A 83 7.23 1.44 7.75
N HIS A 84 8.35 2.13 7.98
CA HIS A 84 9.29 1.80 9.03
C HIS A 84 8.89 2.47 10.35
N THR A 85 8.54 1.67 11.36
CA THR A 85 8.18 2.14 12.70
C THR A 85 9.37 2.06 13.65
N PRO A 86 9.89 3.20 14.17
CA PRO A 86 10.95 3.19 15.18
C PRO A 86 10.49 2.41 16.43
N MET A 87 11.31 1.45 16.88
CA MET A 87 10.96 0.55 18.00
C MET A 87 11.06 1.21 19.40
N GLU A 88 11.33 2.52 19.49
CA GLU A 88 11.81 3.15 20.73
C GLU A 88 10.74 3.51 21.77
N TYR A 89 9.44 3.50 21.46
CA TYR A 89 8.42 3.72 22.51
C TYR A 89 7.76 2.40 22.96
N LYS A 90 8.44 1.75 23.91
CA LYS A 90 7.85 0.74 24.80
C LYS A 90 6.84 1.41 25.73
N GLY A 91 5.58 1.52 25.30
CA GLY A 91 4.52 1.99 26.19
C GLY A 91 3.15 2.11 25.54
N GLU A 92 3.05 2.76 24.37
CA GLU A 92 1.75 3.07 23.74
C GLU A 92 1.72 3.01 22.20
N LEU A 93 2.78 2.52 21.52
CA LEU A 93 2.82 2.56 20.05
C LEU A 93 1.95 1.50 19.39
N ALA A 94 0.71 1.86 19.09
CA ALA A 94 0.07 1.27 17.94
C ALA A 94 0.85 1.67 16.69
N SER A 95 1.54 0.71 16.04
CA SER A 95 2.21 0.93 14.76
C SER A 95 1.27 1.62 13.76
N TYR A 96 1.81 2.37 12.80
CA TYR A 96 0.98 3.04 11.79
C TYR A 96 0.06 2.05 11.06
N ASP A 97 0.56 0.85 10.75
CA ASP A 97 -0.24 -0.24 10.19
C ASP A 97 -1.43 -0.59 11.08
N MET A 98 -1.25 -0.68 12.41
CA MET A 98 -2.33 -0.96 13.35
C MET A 98 -3.31 0.21 13.47
N ARG A 99 -2.82 1.46 13.47
CA ARG A 99 -3.67 2.67 13.49
C ARG A 99 -4.54 2.75 12.24
N LEU A 100 -3.97 2.49 11.06
CA LEU A 100 -4.70 2.45 9.79
C LEU A 100 -5.77 1.36 9.81
N ARG A 101 -5.42 0.13 10.21
CA ARG A 101 -6.38 -0.99 10.30
C ARG A 101 -7.55 -0.68 11.23
N ARG A 102 -7.29 -0.08 12.40
CA ARG A 102 -8.35 0.31 13.34
C ARG A 102 -9.22 1.44 12.80
N LYS A 103 -8.62 2.51 12.26
CA LYS A 103 -9.37 3.68 11.76
C LYS A 103 -10.17 3.39 10.48
N LEU A 104 -9.78 2.38 9.71
CA LEU A 104 -10.46 1.92 8.49
C LEU A 104 -11.33 0.68 8.72
N ASP A 105 -11.40 0.18 9.96
CA ASP A 105 -12.13 -1.03 10.32
C ASP A 105 -11.78 -2.26 9.44
N LEU A 106 -10.47 -2.42 9.15
CA LEU A 106 -9.95 -3.54 8.35
C LEU A 106 -9.79 -4.78 9.24
N PHE A 107 -10.81 -5.64 9.27
CA PHE A 107 -10.84 -6.83 10.12
C PHE A 107 -10.29 -8.10 9.44
N ALA A 108 -10.29 -8.17 8.11
CA ALA A 108 -9.87 -9.35 7.36
C ALA A 108 -8.47 -9.16 6.75
N ASN A 109 -7.55 -10.07 7.08
CA ASN A 109 -6.24 -10.16 6.46
C ASN A 109 -6.14 -11.49 5.69
N VAL A 110 -6.04 -11.42 4.36
CA VAL A 110 -5.94 -12.59 3.49
C VAL A 110 -4.51 -12.69 2.96
N ILE A 111 -3.86 -13.82 3.24
CA ILE A 111 -2.50 -14.11 2.75
C ILE A 111 -2.59 -15.29 1.80
N HIS A 112 -2.13 -15.07 0.58
CA HIS A 112 -2.12 -16.10 -0.46
C HIS A 112 -0.71 -16.66 -0.63
N VAL A 113 -0.52 -17.93 -0.27
CA VAL A 113 0.80 -18.60 -0.34
C VAL A 113 0.79 -19.58 -1.52
N LYS A 114 1.61 -19.30 -2.53
CA LYS A 114 1.84 -20.18 -3.69
C LYS A 114 3.33 -20.35 -3.91
N SER A 115 3.77 -21.59 -4.10
CA SER A 115 5.13 -21.87 -4.56
C SER A 115 5.25 -21.46 -6.03
N LEU A 116 6.29 -20.69 -6.35
CA LEU A 116 6.56 -20.28 -7.72
C LEU A 116 7.31 -21.41 -8.44
N PRO A 117 6.91 -21.77 -9.67
CA PRO A 117 7.64 -22.74 -10.47
C PRO A 117 9.06 -22.22 -10.74
N GLY A 118 10.08 -23.03 -10.43
CA GLY A 118 11.49 -22.66 -10.59
C GLY A 118 12.16 -22.05 -9.35
N VAL A 119 11.41 -21.73 -8.29
CA VAL A 119 11.99 -21.37 -6.99
C VAL A 119 12.14 -22.64 -6.16
N GLN A 120 13.38 -23.06 -5.91
CA GLN A 120 13.67 -24.21 -5.06
C GLN A 120 13.32 -23.86 -3.62
N ASP A 121 12.27 -24.49 -3.10
CA ASP A 121 11.96 -24.51 -1.69
C ASP A 121 12.22 -25.92 -1.15
N SER A 122 12.73 -26.00 0.08
CA SER A 122 13.02 -27.25 0.80
C SER A 122 11.86 -28.26 0.77
N THR A 123 10.62 -27.76 0.73
CA THR A 123 9.38 -28.56 0.62
C THR A 123 9.22 -29.28 -0.73
N GLN A 124 9.82 -28.79 -1.81
CA GLN A 124 9.81 -29.48 -3.11
C GLN A 124 10.87 -30.60 -3.18
N GLN A 125 11.87 -30.56 -2.30
CA GLN A 125 12.96 -31.53 -2.27
C GLN A 125 12.55 -32.86 -1.61
N SER A 126 11.53 -32.86 -0.74
CA SER A 126 10.97 -34.10 -0.18
C SER A 126 10.08 -34.84 -1.18
N ARG A 127 9.26 -34.12 -1.96
CA ARG A 127 8.38 -34.72 -2.97
C ARG A 127 9.12 -35.32 -4.17
N SER A 128 10.28 -34.77 -4.54
CA SER A 128 11.12 -35.32 -5.61
C SER A 128 11.92 -36.57 -5.19
N ARG A 129 12.17 -36.75 -3.88
CA ARG A 129 12.85 -37.95 -3.36
C ARG A 129 11.94 -39.18 -3.25
N ASP A 130 10.64 -39.00 -3.02
CA ASP A 130 9.69 -40.12 -2.92
C ASP A 130 9.36 -40.78 -4.27
N HIS A 131 9.58 -40.09 -5.40
CA HIS A 131 9.40 -40.68 -6.74
C HIS A 131 10.64 -41.44 -7.23
N SER A 132 11.69 -41.52 -6.41
CA SER A 132 12.97 -42.18 -6.73
C SER A 132 13.22 -43.46 -5.90
N ARG A 133 12.18 -44.02 -5.27
CA ARG A 133 12.24 -45.29 -4.52
C ARG A 133 11.27 -46.31 -5.07
#